data_AF-A0A0Q0B5X6-F1
#
_entry.id   AF-A0A0Q0B5X6-F1
#
_cell.length_a   1.000
_cell.length_b   1.000
_cell.length_c   1.000
_cell.angle_alpha   90.00
_cell.angle_beta   90.00
_cell.angle_gamma   90.00
#
_symmetry.space_group_name_H-M   'P 1'
#
loop_
_entity.id
_entity.type
_entity.pdbx_description
1 polymer ?
#
loop_
_entity_poly.entity_id
_entity_poly.type
_entity_poly.pdbx_seq_one_letter_code
_entity_poly.pdbx_strand_id
1 'polypeptide(L)'
;MDCEVHGNGAANLAVVGAISNCRWYERGLLHPFLDYDDVPAYLNTLVDPMDSDGFVHLCEKPGLGEDINFSYIETHTEQRY
;
A
#
# COMPACT_ATOMS: atom_id res chain seq x y z
N MET A 1 -16.85 2.95 -19.70
CA MET A 1 -15.49 2.52 -20.09
C MET A 1 -14.76 2.21 -18.80
N ASP A 2 -14.01 1.12 -18.77
CA ASP A 2 -13.17 0.78 -17.63
C ASP A 2 -11.89 1.62 -17.66
N CYS A 3 -11.34 1.91 -16.48
CA CYS A 3 -10.13 2.69 -16.28
C CYS A 3 -9.30 2.05 -15.17
N GLU A 4 -8.35 1.21 -15.56
CA GLU A 4 -7.46 0.52 -14.62
C GLU A 4 -6.47 1.51 -14.00
N VAL A 5 -6.31 1.43 -12.67
CA VAL A 5 -5.41 2.29 -11.91
C VAL A 5 -4.02 1.66 -11.87
N HIS A 6 -3.04 2.37 -12.43
CA HIS A 6 -1.65 1.94 -12.39
C HIS A 6 -0.98 2.27 -11.05
N GLY A 7 -0.26 1.29 -10.52
CA GLY A 7 0.61 1.39 -9.36
C GLY A 7 -0.03 0.86 -8.08
N ASN A 8 0.83 0.36 -7.19
CA ASN A 8 0.47 -0.05 -5.84
C ASN A 8 0.39 1.18 -4.89
N GLY A 9 0.24 0.90 -3.59
CA GLY A 9 0.25 1.88 -2.52
C GLY A 9 -1.14 2.36 -2.11
N ALA A 10 -1.21 2.99 -0.93
CA ALA A 10 -2.47 3.36 -0.28
C ALA A 10 -3.31 4.35 -1.10
N ALA A 11 -2.66 5.28 -1.81
CA ALA A 11 -3.35 6.27 -2.64
C ALA A 11 -4.14 5.61 -3.80
N ASN A 12 -3.51 4.69 -4.52
CA ASN A 12 -4.15 3.97 -5.62
C ASN A 12 -5.20 3.00 -5.11
N LEU A 13 -4.94 2.29 -4.00
CA LEU A 13 -5.92 1.41 -3.36
C LEU A 13 -7.19 2.17 -2.94
N ALA A 14 -7.04 3.40 -2.41
CA ALA A 14 -8.17 4.26 -2.06
C ALA A 14 -8.99 4.69 -3.29
N VAL A 15 -8.34 4.96 -4.43
CA VAL A 15 -9.05 5.24 -5.70
C VAL A 15 -9.84 4.01 -6.14
N VAL A 16 -9.21 2.84 -6.19
CA VAL A 16 -9.85 1.57 -6.60
C VAL A 16 -11.02 1.24 -5.68
N GLY A 17 -10.87 1.41 -4.36
CA GLY A 17 -11.95 1.19 -3.38
C GLY A 17 -13.13 2.17 -3.49
N ALA A 18 -12.96 3.29 -4.19
CA ALA A 18 -13.97 4.34 -4.31
C ALA A 18 -14.71 4.36 -5.67
N ILE A 19 -14.27 3.57 -6.65
CA ILE A 19 -14.84 3.54 -8.00
C ILE A 19 -15.32 2.13 -8.37
N SER A 20 -16.20 2.03 -9.37
CA SER A 20 -16.78 0.75 -9.80
C SER A 20 -16.33 0.28 -11.18
N ASN A 21 -15.64 1.12 -11.95
CA ASN A 21 -15.15 0.83 -13.30
C ASN A 21 -13.64 0.57 -13.36
N CYS A 22 -13.10 -0.08 -12.33
CA CYS A 22 -11.74 -0.58 -12.23
C CYS A 22 -11.81 -2.02 -11.71
N ARG A 23 -11.23 -2.98 -12.42
CA ARG A 23 -11.39 -4.40 -12.07
C ARG A 23 -10.39 -4.85 -11.03
N TRP A 24 -9.19 -4.27 -11.04
CA TRP A 24 -8.09 -4.72 -10.21
C TRP A 24 -7.43 -3.57 -9.46
N TYR A 25 -6.78 -3.92 -8.36
CA TYR A 25 -5.72 -3.11 -7.78
C TYR A 25 -4.39 -3.72 -8.21
N GLU A 26 -3.44 -2.90 -8.67
CA GLU A 26 -2.10 -3.37 -9.06
C GLU A 26 -1.25 -3.61 -7.80
N ARG A 27 -0.97 -4.88 -7.49
CA ARG A 27 -0.10 -5.29 -6.36
C ARG A 27 1.25 -5.78 -6.88
N GLY A 28 2.29 -4.96 -6.74
CA GLY A 28 3.61 -5.26 -7.27
C GLY A 28 4.56 -4.05 -7.28
N LEU A 29 5.71 -4.15 -7.95
CA LEU A 29 6.18 -5.29 -8.75
C LEU A 29 6.62 -6.48 -7.89
N LEU A 30 6.50 -7.68 -8.46
CA LEU A 30 6.85 -8.93 -7.79
C LEU A 30 8.12 -9.52 -8.38
N HIS A 31 8.98 -10.11 -7.54
CA HIS A 31 10.20 -10.79 -7.96
C HIS A 31 10.45 -12.03 -7.10
N PRO A 32 10.89 -13.19 -7.64
CA PRO A 32 11.10 -14.41 -6.85
C PRO A 32 12.19 -14.33 -5.78
N PHE A 33 12.94 -13.23 -5.70
CA PHE A 33 13.99 -13.01 -4.70
C PHE A 33 13.58 -12.03 -3.60
N LEU A 34 12.35 -11.52 -3.66
CA LEU A 34 11.83 -10.54 -2.71
C LEU A 34 10.50 -11.06 -2.18
N ASP A 35 10.28 -10.90 -0.88
CA ASP A 35 8.95 -11.04 -0.31
C ASP A 35 8.25 -9.69 -0.41
N TYR A 36 7.10 -9.63 -1.10
CA TYR A 36 6.32 -8.40 -1.20
C TYR A 36 5.62 -8.09 0.12
N ASP A 37 5.34 -9.12 0.93
CA ASP A 37 4.61 -8.96 2.19
C ASP A 37 5.53 -8.49 3.33
N ASP A 38 6.84 -8.36 3.09
CA ASP A 38 7.76 -7.65 3.97
C ASP A 38 7.33 -6.18 4.10
N VAL A 39 7.00 -5.78 5.34
CA VAL A 39 6.59 -4.39 5.62
C VAL A 39 7.79 -3.45 5.42
N PRO A 40 7.68 -2.41 4.58
CA PRO A 40 8.73 -1.41 4.43
C PRO A 40 9.08 -0.79 5.79
N ALA A 41 10.36 -0.56 6.07
CA ALA A 41 10.82 -0.16 7.41
C ALA A 41 10.21 1.15 7.95
N TYR A 42 9.76 2.04 7.06
CA TYR A 42 9.07 3.29 7.42
C TYR A 42 7.57 3.11 7.72
N LEU A 43 7.05 1.87 7.70
CA LEU A 43 5.68 1.49 8.05
C LEU A 43 5.69 0.45 9.16
N ASN A 44 4.66 0.45 10.00
CA ASN A 44 4.44 -0.58 11.03
C ASN A 44 3.61 -1.75 10.51
N THR A 45 2.78 -1.53 9.49
CA THR A 45 1.93 -2.55 8.86
C THR A 45 1.86 -2.34 7.34
N LEU A 46 1.55 -3.42 6.61
CA LEU A 46 1.41 -3.40 5.16
C LEU A 46 0.18 -2.58 4.74
N VAL A 47 0.31 -1.81 3.66
CA VAL A 47 -0.78 -0.93 3.17
C VAL A 47 -1.87 -1.70 2.40
N ASP A 48 -1.52 -2.84 1.81
CA ASP A 48 -2.35 -3.63 0.91
C ASP A 48 -2.29 -5.13 1.25
N PRO A 49 -2.70 -5.53 2.47
CA PRO A 49 -2.76 -6.94 2.86
C PRO A 49 -3.74 -7.70 1.95
N MET A 50 -3.29 -8.85 1.45
CA MET A 50 -4.06 -9.71 0.55
C MET A 50 -4.38 -11.03 1.26
N ASP A 51 -5.64 -11.47 1.20
CA ASP A 51 -6.02 -12.77 1.74
C ASP A 51 -5.63 -13.94 0.82
N SER A 52 -5.90 -15.17 1.28
CA SER A 52 -5.60 -16.38 0.50
C SER A 52 -6.44 -16.54 -0.77
N ASP A 53 -7.53 -15.80 -0.89
CA ASP A 53 -8.44 -15.82 -2.05
C ASP A 53 -8.07 -14.75 -3.09
N GLY A 54 -7.05 -13.93 -2.80
CA GLY A 54 -6.52 -12.91 -3.72
C GLY A 54 -7.20 -11.55 -3.61
N PHE A 55 -7.91 -11.26 -2.52
CA PHE A 55 -8.53 -9.95 -2.29
C PHE A 55 -7.65 -9.08 -1.39
N VAL A 56 -7.39 -7.85 -1.84
CA VAL A 56 -6.75 -6.82 -1.03
C VAL A 56 -7.79 -6.10 -0.19
N HIS A 57 -7.55 -6.00 1.11
CA HIS A 57 -8.46 -5.37 2.07
C HIS A 57 -8.07 -3.93 2.33
N LEU A 58 -8.97 -3.00 2.00
CA LEU A 58 -8.77 -1.57 2.27
C LEU A 58 -8.72 -1.32 3.79
N CYS A 59 -7.76 -0.51 4.23
CA CYS A 59 -7.59 -0.16 5.64
C CYS A 59 -8.77 0.69 6.15
N GLU A 60 -9.25 0.41 7.37
CA GLU A 60 -10.31 1.18 8.04
C GLU A 60 -9.79 2.40 8.82
N LYS A 61 -8.47 2.63 8.84
CA LYS A 61 -7.86 3.78 9.53
C LYS A 61 -8.13 5.09 8.75
N PRO A 62 -8.15 6.26 9.42
CA PRO A 62 -8.39 7.54 8.76
C PRO A 62 -7.35 7.90 7.69
N GLY A 63 -7.74 8.79 6.76
CA GLY A 63 -6.85 9.29 5.70
C GLY A 63 -6.54 8.22 4.67
N LEU A 64 -5.28 8.12 4.24
CA LEU A 64 -4.81 7.01 3.40
C LEU A 64 -4.60 5.72 4.20
N GLY A 65 -4.70 5.76 5.53
CA GLY A 65 -4.59 4.57 6.38
C GLY A 65 -3.18 3.98 6.52
N GLU A 66 -2.14 4.68 6.04
CA GLU A 66 -0.74 4.26 6.21
C GLU A 66 -0.33 4.33 7.68
N ASP A 67 0.16 3.20 8.20
CA ASP A 67 0.63 3.08 9.57
C ASP A 67 2.10 3.47 9.66
N ILE A 68 2.37 4.78 9.65
CA ILE A 68 3.71 5.33 9.51
C ILE A 68 4.56 5.06 10.77
N ASN A 69 5.75 4.50 10.57
CA ASN A 69 6.77 4.35 11.60
C ASN A 69 7.59 5.65 11.72
N PHE A 70 7.05 6.62 12.43
CA PHE A 70 7.72 7.91 12.64
C PHE A 70 9.05 7.79 13.40
N SER A 71 9.20 6.80 14.29
CA SER A 71 10.46 6.55 15.00
C SER A 71 11.57 6.08 14.05
N TYR A 72 11.25 5.22 13.07
CA TYR A 72 12.19 4.84 12.03
C TYR A 72 12.59 6.06 11.19
N ILE A 73 11.61 6.85 10.74
CA ILE A 73 11.88 8.06 9.95
C ILE A 73 12.77 9.04 10.72
N GLU A 74 12.48 9.28 12.00
CA GLU A 74 13.28 10.16 12.87
C GLU A 74 14.73 9.68 13.00
N THR A 75 14.94 8.38 13.21
CA THR A 75 16.28 7.79 13.36
C THR A 75 17.08 7.72 12.06
N HIS A 76 16.41 7.83 10.90
CA HIS A 76 17.01 7.81 9.56
C HIS A 76 16.81 9.16 8.83
N THR A 77 16.58 10.25 9.56
CA THR A 77 16.45 11.58 8.97
C THR A 77 17.84 12.11 8.59
N GLU A 78 18.07 12.32 7.29
CA GLU A 78 19.36 12.83 6.76
C GLU A 78 19.60 14.31 7.09
N GLN A 79 18.54 15.13 7.16
CA GLN A 79 18.63 16.56 7.45
C GLN A 79 17.37 17.06 8.17
N ARG A 80 17.54 17.92 9.19
CA ARG A 80 16.48 18.73 9.80
C ARG A 80 16.86 20.20 9.67
N TYR A 81 15.89 21.04 9.30
CA TYR A 81 16.05 22.48 9.13
C TYR A 81 15.65 23.24 10.41
#